data_AF-A0A6J8BXC2-F1
#
_entry.id   AF-A0A6J8BXC2-F1
#
_cell.length_a   1.000
_cell.length_b   1.000
_cell.length_c   1.000
_cell.angle_alpha   90.00
_cell.angle_beta   90.00
_cell.angle_gamma   90.00
#
_symmetry.space_group_name_H-M   'P 1'
#
loop_
_entity.id
_entity.type
_entity.pdbx_description
1 polymer ?
#
loop_
_entity_poly.entity_id
_entity_poly.type
_entity_poly.pdbx_seq_one_letter_code
_entity_poly.pdbx_strand_id
1 'polypeptide(L)'
;MTNSRFYLNNVIPSYYYSQANILYTRHHKNLFISIKFPITTFVNPLTLYKINSYPVPINTSSNHATQLLDLPQYLVITSDNRQYAELSDEFVKTCSGIDTLYCTQTFPLLSSVSPSCSFALLFNDKESVHSNCNFRFLTNIIQPAVKEITDTSLLIYKTKTLAFDCPSGDTTFTDPADITLPNLHFYNHTFNSVIAQDNNLHTKPKRIAKAAKADSKIFTSLSEPLLDGEIDIDDSWPNTNEMISLISLVLSILLTIACIVLFNKVRALTTALILLQKAPSSAAFVTPQTPPTFHYMQPISTTQNYESLLSPQLNQWPSIVLAAITIISFVGVLHYVYKQVCTRHHTKIILEISNGLICLTIPVVNLPLCPSDWDIATPNSITNMRISGTFYTKLHVEMSGLSIVNVHTKQQIKNKINTASNAKYIRMCILYTMKAKSYYSHISANKPKRTIPSLHIT
;
A
#
# COMPACT_ATOMS: atom_id res chain seq x y z
N MET A 1 10.86 -19.60 -7.94
CA MET A 1 10.09 -19.19 -6.74
C MET A 1 11.05 -18.52 -5.77
N THR A 2 11.07 -17.20 -5.72
CA THR A 2 11.98 -16.45 -4.84
C THR A 2 11.31 -16.24 -3.48
N ASN A 3 11.94 -16.73 -2.42
CA ASN A 3 11.55 -16.39 -1.05
C ASN A 3 11.74 -14.87 -0.87
N SER A 4 10.67 -14.08 -0.92
CA SER A 4 10.75 -12.66 -0.57
C SER A 4 11.03 -12.56 0.93
N ARG A 5 12.26 -12.19 1.28
CA ARG A 5 12.61 -11.80 2.64
C ARG A 5 12.25 -10.32 2.79
N PHE A 6 11.49 -10.01 3.84
CA PHE A 6 11.24 -8.64 4.27
C PHE A 6 12.24 -8.28 5.36
N TYR A 7 12.71 -7.05 5.36
CA TYR A 7 13.64 -6.52 6.33
C TYR A 7 13.01 -5.32 7.04
N LEU A 8 13.35 -5.12 8.31
CA LEU A 8 12.99 -3.89 9.01
C LEU A 8 13.83 -2.76 8.45
N ASN A 9 13.20 -1.64 8.08
CA ASN A 9 13.91 -0.51 7.52
C ASN A 9 14.80 0.19 8.57
N ASN A 10 14.40 0.14 9.84
CA ASN A 10 15.19 0.65 10.96
C ASN A 10 15.24 -0.40 12.06
N VAL A 11 16.44 -0.74 12.52
CA VAL A 11 16.65 -1.70 13.63
C VAL A 11 16.99 -1.00 14.94
N ILE A 12 17.17 0.31 14.93
CA ILE A 12 17.56 1.10 16.09
C ILE A 12 16.32 1.41 16.94
N PRO A 13 16.26 0.96 18.21
CA PRO A 13 15.08 1.16 19.06
C PRO A 13 14.71 2.63 19.28
N SER A 14 15.70 3.54 19.36
CA SER A 14 15.47 4.97 19.62
C SER A 14 14.59 5.65 18.57
N TYR A 15 14.64 5.19 17.32
CA TYR A 15 13.74 5.63 16.25
C TYR A 15 12.28 5.37 16.62
N TYR A 16 11.97 4.17 17.13
CA TYR A 16 10.60 3.79 17.46
C TYR A 16 10.04 4.53 18.68
N TYR A 17 10.91 4.94 19.60
CA TYR A 17 10.49 5.73 20.76
C TYR A 17 10.28 7.22 20.46
N SER A 18 10.99 7.76 19.47
CA SER A 18 10.95 9.20 19.16
C SER A 18 10.09 9.57 17.96
N GLN A 19 9.99 8.70 16.96
CA GLN A 19 9.42 9.02 15.65
C GLN A 19 8.32 8.06 15.19
N ALA A 20 8.13 6.90 15.82
CA ALA A 20 7.07 5.98 15.38
C ALA A 20 5.68 6.52 15.73
N ASN A 21 4.74 6.31 14.79
CA ASN A 21 3.33 6.58 15.02
C ASN A 21 2.75 5.44 15.86
N ILE A 22 2.75 5.64 17.19
CA ILE A 22 2.20 4.70 18.17
C ILE A 22 0.75 5.06 18.41
N LEU A 23 -0.16 4.15 18.04
CA LEU A 23 -1.58 4.27 18.34
C LEU A 23 -1.88 3.43 19.57
N TYR A 24 -2.38 4.04 20.63
CA TYR A 24 -2.85 3.31 21.80
C TYR A 24 -4.32 3.62 22.08
N THR A 25 -5.07 2.60 22.47
CA THR A 25 -6.46 2.76 22.91
C THR A 25 -6.75 1.83 24.08
N ARG A 26 -7.62 2.27 24.98
CA ARG A 26 -8.08 1.46 26.11
C ARG A 26 -9.55 1.14 25.90
N HIS A 27 -9.91 -0.13 25.90
CA HIS A 27 -11.30 -0.57 25.87
C HIS A 27 -11.55 -1.47 27.08
N HIS A 28 -12.39 -0.98 28.00
CA HIS A 28 -12.62 -1.56 29.33
C HIS A 28 -11.31 -1.73 30.12
N LYS A 29 -10.92 -2.98 30.40
CA LYS A 29 -9.71 -3.35 31.17
C LYS A 29 -8.50 -3.65 30.28
N ASN A 30 -8.63 -3.52 28.96
CA ASN A 30 -7.58 -3.88 28.01
C ASN A 30 -6.93 -2.62 27.41
N LEU A 31 -5.60 -2.60 27.39
CA LEU A 31 -4.79 -1.63 26.66
C LEU A 31 -4.33 -2.25 25.33
N PHE A 32 -4.64 -1.59 24.23
CA PHE A 32 -4.21 -1.96 22.90
C PHE A 32 -3.14 -0.97 22.48
N ILE A 33 -1.93 -1.45 22.19
CA ILE A 33 -0.84 -0.65 21.66
C ILE A 33 -0.53 -1.19 20.26
N SER A 34 -0.64 -0.32 19.26
CA SER A 34 -0.32 -0.61 17.87
C SER A 34 0.88 0.22 17.46
N ILE A 35 1.97 -0.47 17.11
CA ILE A 35 3.22 0.12 16.64
C ILE A 35 3.40 -0.28 15.19
N LYS A 36 3.65 0.69 14.32
CA LYS A 36 3.87 0.46 12.89
C LYS A 36 5.37 0.32 12.61
N PHE A 37 5.80 -0.87 12.19
CA PHE A 37 7.16 -1.14 11.78
C PHE A 37 7.29 -1.01 10.26
N PRO A 38 8.10 -0.06 9.73
CA PRO A 38 8.32 0.05 8.30
C PRO A 38 9.15 -1.16 7.83
N ILE A 39 8.58 -1.95 6.93
CA ILE A 39 9.24 -3.08 6.29
C ILE A 39 9.61 -2.75 4.86
N THR A 40 10.74 -3.26 4.40
CA THR A 40 11.24 -3.10 3.04
C THR A 40 11.62 -4.46 2.44
N THR A 41 11.56 -4.55 1.11
CA THR A 41 12.10 -5.71 0.38
C THR A 41 13.58 -5.57 0.05
N PHE A 42 14.15 -4.38 0.28
CA PHE A 42 15.58 -4.11 0.07
C PHE A 42 16.34 -4.34 1.36
N VAL A 43 17.54 -4.93 1.25
CA VAL A 43 18.43 -5.14 2.40
C VAL A 43 19.00 -3.80 2.87
N ASN A 44 19.31 -2.92 1.92
CA ASN A 44 19.91 -1.61 2.17
C ASN A 44 18.94 -0.48 1.76
N PRO A 45 19.03 0.69 2.39
CA PRO A 45 18.29 1.88 1.95
C PRO A 45 18.70 2.28 0.54
N LEU A 46 17.79 2.95 -0.16
CA LEU A 46 18.05 3.52 -1.49
C LEU A 46 18.89 4.79 -1.33
N THR A 47 19.80 5.04 -2.28
CA THR A 47 20.62 6.26 -2.28
C THR A 47 19.93 7.34 -3.11
N LEU A 48 19.72 8.51 -2.51
CA LEU A 48 19.10 9.67 -3.14
C LEU A 48 20.18 10.66 -3.58
N TYR A 49 20.17 11.03 -4.86
CA TYR A 49 21.02 12.05 -5.46
C TYR A 49 20.18 13.26 -5.85
N LYS A 50 20.65 14.47 -5.53
CA LYS A 50 20.10 15.71 -6.07
C LYS A 50 20.82 16.06 -7.36
N ILE A 51 20.07 16.32 -8.42
CA ILE A 51 20.61 16.65 -9.74
C ILE A 51 20.53 18.15 -9.95
N ASN A 52 21.70 18.77 -10.10
CA ASN A 52 21.83 20.17 -10.49
C ASN A 52 22.40 20.22 -11.91
N SER A 53 21.70 20.89 -12.83
CA SER A 53 22.17 21.09 -14.22
C SER A 53 22.66 22.52 -14.37
N TYR A 54 23.89 22.68 -14.87
CA TYR A 54 24.49 23.99 -15.14
C TYR A 54 24.93 24.11 -16.61
N PRO A 55 24.83 25.31 -17.20
CA PRO A 55 25.27 25.53 -18.56
C PRO A 55 26.81 25.44 -18.67
N VAL A 56 27.29 24.78 -19.72
CA VAL A 56 28.73 24.62 -20.02
C VAL A 56 29.08 25.49 -21.23
N PRO A 57 30.03 26.43 -21.11
CA PRO A 57 30.42 27.28 -22.23
C PRO A 57 31.06 26.46 -23.35
N ILE A 58 30.71 26.77 -24.59
CA ILE A 58 31.21 26.03 -25.77
C ILE A 58 32.65 26.43 -26.10
N ASN A 59 32.99 27.69 -25.81
CA ASN A 59 34.33 28.24 -25.95
C ASN A 59 34.59 29.24 -24.83
N THR A 60 35.86 29.41 -24.46
CA THR A 60 36.37 30.42 -23.54
C THR A 60 35.94 31.85 -23.86
N SER A 61 35.74 32.19 -25.15
CA SER A 61 35.39 33.54 -25.59
C SER A 61 33.90 33.78 -25.82
N SER A 62 33.08 32.73 -25.93
CA SER A 62 31.66 32.88 -26.28
C SER A 62 30.79 32.99 -25.03
N ASN A 63 29.66 33.70 -25.17
CA ASN A 63 28.61 33.72 -24.14
C ASN A 63 27.57 32.60 -24.35
N HIS A 64 27.84 31.71 -25.31
CA HIS A 64 26.97 30.60 -25.66
C HIS A 64 27.35 29.38 -24.82
N ALA A 65 26.35 28.60 -24.43
CA ALA A 65 26.55 27.39 -23.67
C ALA A 65 25.68 26.25 -24.17
N THR A 66 26.09 25.04 -23.88
CA THR A 66 25.21 23.87 -23.93
C THR A 66 24.73 23.57 -22.52
N GLN A 67 23.46 23.23 -22.39
CA GLN A 67 22.90 22.76 -21.12
C GLN A 67 22.02 21.56 -21.38
N LEU A 68 22.05 20.62 -20.46
CA LEU A 68 21.15 19.50 -20.44
C LEU A 68 19.82 19.92 -19.82
N LEU A 69 18.73 19.79 -20.58
CA LEU A 69 17.38 20.10 -20.12
C LEU A 69 16.60 18.82 -19.80
N ASP A 70 15.39 19.01 -19.25
CA ASP A 70 14.42 17.94 -19.01
C ASP A 70 14.93 16.85 -18.04
N LEU A 71 15.85 17.22 -17.13
CA LEU A 71 16.32 16.35 -16.06
C LEU A 71 15.37 16.36 -14.86
N PRO A 72 15.20 15.22 -14.17
CA PRO A 72 14.54 15.21 -12.87
C PRO A 72 15.39 15.94 -11.83
N GLN A 73 14.75 16.41 -10.76
CA GLN A 73 15.44 17.09 -9.65
C GLN A 73 16.19 16.11 -8.75
N TYR A 74 15.70 14.88 -8.63
CA TYR A 74 16.32 13.84 -7.83
C TYR A 74 16.35 12.49 -8.55
N LEU A 75 17.38 11.71 -8.28
CA LEU A 75 17.56 10.35 -8.75
C LEU A 75 17.79 9.42 -7.56
N VAL A 76 16.98 8.38 -7.44
CA VAL A 76 17.10 7.35 -6.41
C VAL A 76 17.59 6.06 -7.02
N ILE A 77 18.55 5.40 -6.38
CA ILE A 77 19.17 4.18 -6.91
C ILE A 77 19.24 3.10 -5.83
N THR A 78 19.02 1.85 -6.23
CA THR A 78 19.24 0.68 -5.36
C THR A 78 20.72 0.47 -5.09
N SER A 79 21.08 -0.12 -3.94
CA SER A 79 22.49 -0.36 -3.59
C SER A 79 23.23 -1.30 -4.56
N ASP A 80 22.51 -2.08 -5.35
CA ASP A 80 23.05 -2.97 -6.38
C ASP A 80 23.08 -2.34 -7.78
N ASN A 81 22.68 -1.07 -7.92
CA ASN A 81 22.62 -0.31 -9.17
C ASN A 81 21.77 -0.94 -10.29
N ARG A 82 20.86 -1.86 -9.96
CA ARG A 82 20.00 -2.54 -10.95
C ARG A 82 18.70 -1.80 -11.21
N GLN A 83 18.25 -0.99 -10.26
CA GLN A 83 16.99 -0.27 -10.37
C GLN A 83 17.16 1.16 -9.89
N TYR A 84 16.36 2.06 -10.46
CA TYR A 84 16.39 3.48 -10.11
C TYR A 84 15.00 4.10 -10.21
N ALA A 85 14.83 5.31 -9.68
CA ALA A 85 13.64 6.12 -9.90
C ALA A 85 14.01 7.58 -9.99
N GLU A 86 13.24 8.32 -10.79
CA GLU A 86 13.38 9.75 -10.95
C GLU A 86 12.27 10.44 -10.14
N LEU A 87 12.64 11.34 -9.25
CA LEU A 87 11.72 11.99 -8.32
C LEU A 87 11.70 13.51 -8.54
N SER A 88 10.53 14.11 -8.30
CA SER A 88 10.38 15.57 -8.24
C SER A 88 10.61 16.08 -6.83
N ASP A 89 10.87 17.38 -6.70
CA ASP A 89 11.09 18.07 -5.44
C ASP A 89 9.82 18.08 -4.57
N GLU A 90 8.64 18.19 -5.20
CA GLU A 90 7.36 18.06 -4.49
C GLU A 90 7.23 16.69 -3.83
N PHE A 91 7.68 15.62 -4.50
CA PHE A 91 7.66 14.28 -3.94
C PHE A 91 8.59 14.17 -2.72
N VAL A 92 9.85 14.62 -2.87
CA VAL A 92 10.85 14.54 -1.78
C VAL A 92 10.41 15.35 -0.56
N LYS A 93 9.73 16.48 -0.75
CA LYS A 93 9.13 17.28 0.33
C LYS A 93 8.05 16.55 1.14
N THR A 94 7.42 15.51 0.59
CA THR A 94 6.46 14.67 1.35
C THR A 94 7.15 13.63 2.22
N CYS A 95 8.47 13.44 2.07
CA CYS A 95 9.25 12.52 2.86
C CYS A 95 9.70 13.18 4.16
N SER A 96 9.89 12.37 5.20
CA SER A 96 10.30 12.83 6.53
C SER A 96 11.46 11.99 7.06
N GLY A 97 12.36 12.61 7.83
CA GLY A 97 13.55 11.95 8.39
C GLY A 97 14.79 12.81 8.21
N ILE A 98 15.83 12.53 9.01
CA ILE A 98 17.10 13.27 8.99
C ILE A 98 18.11 12.49 8.14
N ASP A 99 18.53 11.31 8.61
CA ASP A 99 19.52 10.49 7.89
C ASP A 99 18.88 9.59 6.82
N THR A 100 17.65 9.15 7.05
CA THR A 100 16.90 8.28 6.15
C THR A 100 15.53 8.89 5.91
N LEU A 101 15.22 9.16 4.66
CA LEU A 101 13.94 9.74 4.27
C LEU A 101 12.89 8.63 4.12
N TYR A 102 11.79 8.79 4.84
CA TYR A 102 10.61 7.94 4.78
C TYR A 102 9.51 8.68 4.03
N CYS A 103 9.16 8.16 2.86
CA CYS A 103 8.11 8.71 2.01
C CYS A 103 6.81 7.92 2.20
N THR A 104 5.68 8.62 2.30
CA THR A 104 4.35 7.98 2.44
C THR A 104 3.84 7.45 1.11
N GLN A 105 4.24 8.07 0.01
CA GLN A 105 3.87 7.70 -1.34
C GLN A 105 4.81 6.62 -1.90
N THR A 106 4.25 5.68 -2.65
CA THR A 106 5.02 4.65 -3.35
C THR A 106 5.34 5.10 -4.77
N PHE A 107 6.58 4.88 -5.22
CA PHE A 107 7.00 5.13 -6.60
C PHE A 107 7.51 3.84 -7.27
N PRO A 108 7.32 3.70 -8.59
CA PRO A 108 7.86 2.57 -9.33
C PRO A 108 9.38 2.72 -9.51
N LEU A 109 10.11 1.62 -9.36
CA LEU A 109 11.52 1.57 -9.76
C LEU A 109 11.61 1.08 -11.21
N LEU A 110 12.41 1.80 -12.00
CA LEU A 110 12.79 1.51 -13.37
C LEU A 110 14.00 0.57 -13.39
N SER A 111 14.12 -0.22 -14.45
CA SER A 111 15.24 -1.15 -14.66
C SER A 111 16.43 -0.43 -15.28
N SER A 112 17.64 -0.74 -14.84
CA SER A 112 18.88 -0.21 -15.45
C SER A 112 19.09 -0.64 -16.91
N VAL A 113 18.35 -1.65 -17.38
CA VAL A 113 18.40 -2.12 -18.79
C VAL A 113 17.87 -1.06 -19.78
N SER A 114 16.99 -0.17 -19.32
CA SER A 114 16.53 0.99 -20.10
C SER A 114 16.88 2.25 -19.30
N PRO A 115 18.13 2.72 -19.39
CA PRO A 115 18.61 3.83 -18.58
C PRO A 115 17.97 5.14 -19.06
N SER A 116 17.53 5.96 -18.13
CA SER A 116 17.15 7.34 -18.41
C SER A 116 18.40 8.19 -18.64
N CYS A 117 18.24 9.42 -19.10
CA CYS A 117 19.37 10.34 -19.25
C CYS A 117 20.13 10.54 -17.93
N SER A 118 19.43 10.76 -16.81
CA SER A 118 20.06 10.98 -15.50
C SER A 118 20.85 9.76 -15.00
N PHE A 119 20.31 8.56 -15.19
CA PHE A 119 20.99 7.31 -14.87
C PHE A 119 22.20 7.07 -15.78
N ALA A 120 22.06 7.30 -17.08
CA ALA A 120 23.15 7.15 -18.05
C ALA A 120 24.34 8.08 -17.75
N LEU A 121 24.08 9.32 -17.33
CA LEU A 121 25.12 10.26 -16.91
C LEU A 121 25.88 9.77 -15.69
N LEU A 122 25.18 9.25 -14.68
CA LEU A 122 25.81 8.80 -13.44
C LEU A 122 26.79 7.64 -13.70
N PHE A 123 26.45 6.73 -14.60
CA PHE A 123 27.29 5.58 -14.97
C PHE A 123 28.18 5.84 -16.19
N ASN A 124 28.21 7.07 -16.71
CA ASN A 124 29.01 7.48 -17.86
C ASN A 124 28.78 6.59 -19.11
N ASP A 125 27.55 6.14 -19.33
CA ASP A 125 27.15 5.38 -20.51
C ASP A 125 26.94 6.34 -21.70
N LYS A 126 27.99 6.50 -22.51
CA LYS A 126 28.02 7.46 -23.61
C LYS A 126 26.92 7.21 -24.65
N GLU A 127 26.65 5.95 -25.00
CA GLU A 127 25.65 5.62 -26.03
C GLU A 127 24.24 5.98 -25.55
N SER A 128 23.92 5.64 -24.31
CA SER A 128 22.65 6.02 -23.68
C SER A 128 22.52 7.52 -23.44
N VAL A 129 23.63 8.22 -23.12
CA VAL A 129 23.63 9.68 -23.01
C VAL A 129 23.29 10.31 -24.35
N HIS A 130 23.94 9.90 -25.45
CA HIS A 130 23.65 10.47 -26.77
C HIS A 130 22.20 10.24 -27.22
N SER A 131 21.63 9.08 -26.92
CA SER A 131 20.29 8.70 -27.36
C SER A 131 19.17 9.25 -26.46
N ASN A 132 19.39 9.36 -25.15
CA ASN A 132 18.34 9.70 -24.18
C ASN A 132 18.42 11.14 -23.64
N CYS A 133 19.55 11.83 -23.77
CA CYS A 133 19.74 13.17 -23.21
C CYS A 133 19.45 14.30 -24.22
N ASN A 134 18.71 15.31 -23.77
CA ASN A 134 18.36 16.49 -24.58
C ASN A 134 19.31 17.65 -24.32
N PHE A 135 20.43 17.70 -25.06
CA PHE A 135 21.35 18.83 -25.03
C PHE A 135 20.78 20.00 -25.81
N ARG A 136 20.62 21.16 -25.16
CA ARG A 136 20.19 22.39 -25.84
C ARG A 136 21.29 23.43 -25.87
N PHE A 137 21.43 24.06 -27.02
CA PHE A 137 22.27 25.23 -27.21
C PHE A 137 21.52 26.47 -26.68
N LEU A 138 22.16 27.19 -25.77
CA LEU A 138 21.65 28.40 -25.15
C LEU A 138 22.52 29.58 -25.58
N THR A 139 21.87 30.61 -26.12
CA THR A 139 22.55 31.80 -26.61
C THR A 139 22.69 32.85 -25.51
N ASN A 140 23.90 33.42 -25.37
CA ASN A 140 24.18 34.57 -24.50
C ASN A 140 23.71 34.42 -23.04
N ILE A 141 23.68 33.18 -22.52
CA ILE A 141 23.19 32.88 -21.17
C ILE A 141 24.30 32.94 -20.12
N ILE A 142 25.57 32.79 -20.53
CA ILE A 142 26.69 32.79 -19.60
C ILE A 142 26.99 34.21 -19.15
N GLN A 143 26.67 34.49 -17.89
CA GLN A 143 27.08 35.70 -17.17
C GLN A 143 28.14 35.35 -16.13
N PRO A 144 29.03 36.30 -15.78
CA PRO A 144 29.98 36.11 -14.69
C PRO A 144 29.25 35.74 -13.39
N ALA A 145 29.52 34.56 -12.85
CA ALA A 145 28.84 34.07 -11.66
C ALA A 145 29.73 33.08 -10.89
N VAL A 146 29.58 33.09 -9.58
CA VAL A 146 30.10 32.07 -8.66
C VAL A 146 28.89 31.33 -8.11
N LYS A 147 28.80 30.03 -8.36
CA LYS A 147 27.72 29.18 -7.87
C LYS A 147 28.30 28.10 -6.97
N GLU A 148 27.76 27.96 -5.78
CA GLU A 148 28.09 26.84 -4.91
C GLU A 148 27.51 25.54 -5.49
N ILE A 149 28.35 24.51 -5.63
CA ILE A 149 27.94 23.16 -6.02
C ILE A 149 27.74 22.32 -4.75
N THR A 150 28.72 22.38 -3.86
CA THR A 150 28.74 21.74 -2.54
C THR A 150 29.35 22.72 -1.53
N ASP A 151 29.22 22.41 -0.24
CA ASP A 151 29.81 23.16 0.87
C ASP A 151 31.35 23.36 0.74
N THR A 152 31.99 22.60 -0.15
CA THR A 152 33.44 22.61 -0.40
C THR A 152 33.82 22.96 -1.83
N SER A 153 32.86 23.23 -2.73
CA SER A 153 33.15 23.45 -4.14
C SER A 153 32.31 24.53 -4.77
N LEU A 154 32.99 25.39 -5.53
CA LEU A 154 32.41 26.54 -6.23
C LEU A 154 32.62 26.36 -7.73
N LEU A 155 31.56 26.60 -8.49
CA LEU A 155 31.56 26.71 -9.93
C LEU A 155 31.70 28.16 -10.34
N ILE A 156 32.75 28.45 -11.10
CA ILE A 156 33.12 29.82 -11.43
C ILE A 156 33.06 30.00 -12.94
N TYR A 157 32.23 30.94 -13.38
CA TYR A 157 32.03 31.27 -14.79
C TYR A 157 32.54 32.67 -15.10
N LYS A 158 33.44 32.79 -16.08
CA LYS A 158 33.81 34.06 -16.73
C LYS A 158 34.14 35.22 -15.76
N THR A 159 34.64 34.92 -14.56
CA THR A 159 35.10 35.93 -13.60
C THR A 159 36.61 36.12 -13.73
N LYS A 160 37.07 37.37 -13.91
CA LYS A 160 38.50 37.70 -13.97
C LYS A 160 39.12 37.85 -12.58
N THR A 161 38.33 38.32 -11.63
CA THR A 161 38.75 38.66 -10.26
C THR A 161 37.72 38.08 -9.29
N LEU A 162 38.21 37.40 -8.26
CA LEU A 162 37.40 36.94 -7.13
C LEU A 162 37.79 37.80 -5.93
N ALA A 163 36.81 38.45 -5.31
CA ALA A 163 36.98 39.16 -4.06
C ALA A 163 36.13 38.45 -3.01
N PHE A 164 36.73 38.16 -1.86
CA PHE A 164 36.02 37.63 -0.71
C PHE A 164 35.65 38.80 0.19
N ASP A 165 34.34 39.03 0.36
CA ASP A 165 33.83 40.01 1.31
C ASP A 165 33.53 39.30 2.63
N CYS A 166 34.22 39.71 3.69
CA CYS A 166 34.04 39.16 5.03
C CYS A 166 33.23 40.16 5.86
N PRO A 167 31.92 39.95 6.07
CA PRO A 167 31.01 40.95 6.64
C PRO A 167 31.23 41.27 8.13
N SER A 168 32.30 40.78 8.75
CA SER A 168 32.57 40.96 10.18
C SER A 168 34.06 41.15 10.53
N GLY A 169 34.91 41.41 9.53
CA GLY A 169 36.34 41.64 9.77
C GLY A 169 36.66 43.12 9.95
N ASP A 170 37.05 43.53 11.15
CA ASP A 170 37.85 44.73 11.35
C ASP A 170 39.21 44.47 10.65
N THR A 171 39.36 44.89 9.39
CA THR A 171 40.44 44.47 8.48
C THR A 171 41.74 45.26 8.65
N THR A 172 42.03 45.80 9.84
CA THR A 172 43.38 46.28 10.14
C THR A 172 44.27 45.10 10.51
N PHE A 173 44.54 44.22 9.56
CA PHE A 173 45.70 43.35 9.66
C PHE A 173 46.92 44.23 9.36
N THR A 174 47.80 44.42 10.34
CA THR A 174 49.08 45.14 10.16
C THR A 174 49.97 44.46 9.11
N ASP A 175 49.76 43.16 8.88
CA ASP A 175 50.48 42.36 7.91
C ASP A 175 49.49 41.73 6.92
N PRO A 176 49.77 41.76 5.61
CA PRO A 176 48.90 41.13 4.61
C PRO A 176 48.78 39.62 4.89
N ALA A 177 47.55 39.13 5.02
CA ALA A 177 47.30 37.71 5.21
C ALA A 177 47.81 36.93 3.98
N ASP A 178 48.77 36.04 4.21
CA ASP A 178 49.30 35.14 3.19
C ASP A 178 48.27 34.04 2.89
N ILE A 179 47.31 34.36 2.01
CA ILE A 179 46.29 33.43 1.55
C ILE A 179 46.89 32.61 0.41
N THR A 180 47.50 31.47 0.75
CA THR A 180 47.86 30.47 -0.25
C THR A 180 46.59 29.82 -0.78
N LEU A 181 46.16 30.18 -2.00
CA LEU A 181 45.07 29.47 -2.65
C LEU A 181 45.48 27.99 -2.84
N PRO A 182 44.64 27.02 -2.42
CA PRO A 182 44.90 25.62 -2.71
C PRO A 182 44.95 25.41 -4.23
N ASN A 183 45.69 24.40 -4.66
CA ASN A 183 45.87 24.10 -6.08
C ASN A 183 44.52 23.85 -6.78
N LEU A 184 44.02 24.84 -7.52
CA LEU A 184 42.75 24.77 -8.24
C LEU A 184 42.95 23.89 -9.48
N HIS A 185 42.42 22.67 -9.44
CA HIS A 185 42.39 21.80 -10.62
C HIS A 185 41.27 22.24 -11.56
N PHE A 186 41.65 22.90 -12.67
CA PHE A 186 40.72 23.20 -13.75
C PHE A 186 40.40 21.91 -14.52
N TYR A 187 39.17 21.41 -14.37
CA TYR A 187 38.69 20.29 -15.16
C TYR A 187 38.50 20.72 -16.62
N ASN A 188 39.43 20.32 -17.49
CA ASN A 188 39.32 20.51 -18.93
C ASN A 188 38.49 19.36 -19.52
N HIS A 189 37.21 19.61 -19.81
CA HIS A 189 36.33 18.60 -20.39
C HIS A 189 36.69 18.36 -21.87
N THR A 190 37.02 17.11 -22.23
CA THR A 190 37.23 16.64 -23.61
C THR A 190 35.96 16.61 -24.48
N PHE A 191 34.87 17.23 -24.03
CA PHE A 191 33.55 17.17 -24.67
C PHE A 191 33.49 17.85 -26.05
N ASN A 192 34.41 18.80 -26.32
CA ASN A 192 34.48 19.51 -27.59
C ASN A 192 34.78 18.61 -28.79
N SER A 193 35.47 17.47 -28.63
CA SER A 193 35.74 16.55 -29.74
C SER A 193 34.53 15.71 -30.13
N VAL A 194 33.61 15.47 -29.19
CA VAL A 194 32.42 14.62 -29.41
C VAL A 194 31.31 15.38 -30.12
N ILE A 195 31.10 16.67 -29.77
CA ILE A 195 30.10 17.53 -30.44
C ILE A 195 30.47 17.79 -31.92
N ALA A 196 31.77 17.86 -32.25
CA ALA A 196 32.22 18.04 -33.62
C ALA A 196 31.91 16.84 -34.54
N GLN A 197 31.74 15.64 -33.98
CA GLN A 197 31.50 14.40 -34.74
C GLN A 197 30.01 14.18 -35.05
N ASP A 198 29.12 14.63 -34.16
CA ASP A 198 27.66 14.42 -34.27
C ASP A 198 27.00 15.27 -35.38
N ASN A 199 27.52 16.48 -35.63
CA ASN A 199 27.08 17.32 -36.76
C ASN A 199 27.29 16.65 -38.14
N ASN A 200 28.12 15.62 -38.23
CA ASN A 200 28.38 14.90 -39.48
C ASN A 200 27.38 13.77 -39.76
N LEU A 201 26.61 13.31 -38.75
CA LEU A 201 25.70 12.16 -38.87
C LEU A 201 24.26 12.55 -39.21
N HIS A 202 23.84 13.79 -38.95
CA HIS A 202 22.45 14.23 -39.12
C HIS A 202 21.99 14.49 -40.58
N THR A 203 22.80 14.17 -41.61
CA THR A 203 22.54 14.58 -43.01
C THR A 203 22.16 13.47 -44.01
N LYS A 204 21.71 12.27 -43.59
CA LYS A 204 21.34 11.17 -44.53
C LYS A 204 19.92 10.58 -44.39
N PRO A 205 18.83 11.35 -44.62
CA PRO A 205 17.45 10.87 -44.64
C PRO A 205 17.12 9.83 -45.74
N LYS A 206 18.00 9.63 -46.73
CA LYS A 206 17.78 8.71 -47.87
C LYS A 206 17.79 7.21 -47.52
N ARG A 207 18.24 6.81 -46.32
CA ARG A 207 18.29 5.39 -45.92
C ARG A 207 16.99 4.89 -45.25
N ILE A 208 16.29 5.77 -44.55
CA ILE A 208 15.08 5.40 -43.77
C ILE A 208 13.89 5.15 -44.71
N ALA A 209 13.77 5.93 -45.79
CA ALA A 209 12.72 5.73 -46.81
C ALA A 209 12.87 4.42 -47.59
N LYS A 210 14.05 3.78 -47.58
CA LYS A 210 14.32 2.53 -48.31
C LYS A 210 13.91 1.27 -47.54
N ALA A 211 13.81 1.36 -46.20
CA ALA A 211 13.42 0.24 -45.34
C ALA A 211 11.89 0.12 -45.19
N ALA A 212 11.15 1.23 -45.26
CA ALA A 212 9.69 1.23 -45.18
C ALA A 212 8.98 0.66 -46.43
N LYS A 213 9.70 0.52 -47.55
CA LYS A 213 9.15 0.06 -48.84
C LYS A 213 9.12 -1.46 -49.03
N ALA A 214 9.42 -2.23 -47.98
CA ALA A 214 9.54 -3.69 -48.04
C ALA A 214 8.24 -4.47 -47.66
N ASP A 215 7.09 -3.79 -47.57
CA ASP A 215 5.70 -4.30 -47.58
C ASP A 215 5.49 -5.80 -47.24
N SER A 216 5.59 -6.18 -45.96
CA SER A 216 5.05 -7.45 -45.46
C SER A 216 3.67 -7.23 -44.83
N LYS A 217 2.62 -7.78 -45.45
CA LYS A 217 1.25 -7.79 -44.94
C LYS A 217 1.15 -8.64 -43.66
N ILE A 218 0.55 -8.07 -42.61
CA ILE A 218 0.19 -8.78 -41.38
C ILE A 218 -1.32 -8.64 -41.22
N PHE A 219 -2.06 -9.74 -41.37
CA PHE A 219 -3.48 -9.83 -41.02
C PHE A 219 -3.61 -10.05 -39.51
N THR A 220 -4.43 -9.26 -38.82
CA THR A 220 -4.71 -9.41 -37.40
C THR A 220 -6.20 -9.19 -37.12
N SER A 221 -7.01 -10.23 -37.28
CA SER A 221 -8.10 -10.46 -36.32
C SER A 221 -8.60 -11.91 -36.39
N LEU A 222 -8.86 -12.49 -35.23
CA LEU A 222 -9.32 -13.87 -35.00
C LEU A 222 -10.86 -14.01 -35.08
N SER A 223 -11.58 -12.99 -35.56
CA SER A 223 -13.05 -12.93 -35.53
C SER A 223 -13.75 -13.34 -36.82
N GLU A 224 -13.01 -13.66 -37.89
CA GLU A 224 -13.59 -14.11 -39.16
C GLU A 224 -14.22 -15.53 -39.17
N PRO A 225 -13.82 -16.51 -38.33
CA PRO A 225 -14.45 -17.85 -38.37
C PRO A 225 -15.83 -17.93 -37.71
N LEU A 226 -16.30 -16.87 -37.02
CA LEU A 226 -17.56 -16.86 -36.28
C LEU A 226 -18.74 -16.29 -37.10
N LEU A 227 -18.47 -15.75 -38.29
CA LEU A 227 -19.47 -15.18 -39.20
C LEU A 227 -19.85 -16.11 -40.36
N ASP A 228 -19.12 -17.22 -40.55
CA ASP A 228 -19.37 -18.18 -41.64
C ASP A 228 -20.45 -19.24 -41.32
N GLY A 229 -21.10 -19.15 -40.16
CA GLY A 229 -22.42 -19.78 -39.95
C GLY A 229 -22.47 -21.30 -40.12
N GLU A 230 -21.39 -22.02 -39.82
CA GLU A 230 -21.29 -23.47 -40.05
C GLU A 230 -21.17 -24.25 -38.73
N ILE A 231 -22.16 -24.08 -37.84
CA ILE A 231 -22.28 -24.88 -36.60
C ILE A 231 -23.72 -25.38 -36.48
N ASP A 232 -23.94 -26.65 -36.83
CA ASP A 232 -25.18 -27.37 -36.57
C ASP A 232 -25.25 -27.73 -35.08
N ILE A 233 -26.27 -27.22 -34.38
CA ILE A 233 -26.50 -27.52 -32.96
C ILE A 233 -27.57 -28.61 -32.89
N ASP A 234 -27.15 -29.77 -32.36
CA ASP A 234 -27.95 -30.98 -32.21
C ASP A 234 -29.20 -30.76 -31.33
N ASP A 235 -30.38 -31.13 -31.83
CA ASP A 235 -31.72 -30.90 -31.24
C ASP A 235 -32.02 -31.73 -29.97
N SER A 236 -31.01 -32.40 -29.39
CA SER A 236 -31.14 -33.20 -28.16
C SER A 236 -30.99 -32.39 -26.86
N TRP A 237 -31.11 -31.06 -26.95
CA TRP A 237 -31.04 -30.15 -25.81
C TRP A 237 -32.36 -30.15 -25.00
N PRO A 238 -32.30 -30.12 -23.66
CA PRO A 238 -33.43 -30.45 -22.81
C PRO A 238 -34.62 -29.50 -23.02
N ASN A 239 -35.81 -30.10 -22.97
CA ASN A 239 -37.09 -29.47 -23.21
C ASN A 239 -37.23 -28.20 -22.35
N THR A 240 -37.67 -27.08 -22.94
CA THR A 240 -37.73 -25.76 -22.29
C THR A 240 -38.49 -25.75 -20.97
N ASN A 241 -39.49 -26.61 -20.81
CA ASN A 241 -40.25 -26.77 -19.58
C ASN A 241 -39.43 -27.36 -18.42
N GLU A 242 -38.49 -28.26 -18.69
CA GLU A 242 -37.61 -28.83 -17.67
C GLU A 242 -36.59 -27.81 -17.16
N MET A 243 -36.08 -26.97 -18.08
CA MET A 243 -35.21 -25.85 -17.73
C MET A 243 -35.93 -24.82 -16.86
N ILE A 244 -37.17 -24.45 -17.18
CA ILE A 244 -37.95 -23.49 -16.37
C ILE A 244 -38.22 -24.05 -14.96
N SER A 245 -38.57 -25.32 -14.86
CA SER A 245 -38.76 -26.02 -13.59
C SER A 245 -37.50 -25.99 -12.71
N LEU A 246 -36.35 -26.36 -13.28
CA LEU A 246 -35.07 -26.36 -12.58
C LEU A 246 -34.69 -24.96 -12.09
N ILE A 247 -34.87 -23.94 -12.94
CA ILE A 247 -34.59 -22.55 -12.60
C ILE A 247 -35.49 -22.08 -11.44
N SER A 248 -36.78 -22.44 -11.44
CA SER A 248 -37.71 -22.04 -10.38
C SER A 248 -37.34 -22.61 -9.01
N LEU A 249 -36.87 -23.87 -8.97
CA LEU A 249 -36.45 -24.56 -7.76
C LEU A 249 -35.18 -23.95 -7.18
N VAL A 250 -34.19 -23.67 -8.05
CA VAL A 250 -32.95 -22.98 -7.64
C VAL A 250 -33.27 -21.59 -7.10
N LEU A 251 -34.21 -20.86 -7.72
CA LEU A 251 -34.59 -19.51 -7.30
C LEU A 251 -35.27 -19.51 -5.92
N SER A 252 -36.11 -20.50 -5.61
CA SER A 252 -36.77 -20.62 -4.30
C SER A 252 -35.77 -20.90 -3.16
N ILE A 253 -34.78 -21.76 -3.42
CA ILE A 253 -33.69 -22.05 -2.46
C ILE A 253 -32.85 -20.79 -2.22
N LEU A 254 -32.55 -20.03 -3.27
CA LEU A 254 -31.82 -18.77 -3.12
C LEU A 254 -32.62 -17.72 -2.33
N LEU A 255 -33.94 -17.61 -2.57
CA LEU A 255 -34.81 -16.68 -1.85
C LEU A 255 -34.89 -17.00 -0.35
N THR A 256 -35.00 -18.29 0.00
CA THR A 256 -35.05 -18.73 1.40
C THR A 256 -33.74 -18.46 2.13
N ILE A 257 -32.60 -18.73 1.48
CA ILE A 257 -31.27 -18.37 2.02
C ILE A 257 -31.15 -16.86 2.21
N ALA A 258 -31.60 -16.06 1.23
CA ALA A 258 -31.57 -14.60 1.32
C ALA A 258 -32.42 -14.08 2.48
N CYS A 259 -33.63 -14.62 2.69
CA CYS A 259 -34.49 -14.28 3.82
C CYS A 259 -33.80 -14.59 5.16
N ILE A 260 -33.16 -15.75 5.31
CA ILE A 260 -32.43 -16.12 6.55
C ILE A 260 -31.29 -15.13 6.82
N VAL A 261 -30.53 -14.74 5.78
CA VAL A 261 -29.43 -13.77 5.92
C VAL A 261 -29.97 -12.38 6.29
N LEU A 262 -31.06 -11.93 5.66
CA LEU A 262 -31.70 -10.66 5.97
C LEU A 262 -32.23 -10.62 7.41
N PHE A 263 -32.90 -11.68 7.87
CA PHE A 263 -33.37 -11.79 9.25
C PHE A 263 -32.21 -11.70 10.26
N ASN A 264 -31.08 -12.35 9.97
CA ASN A 264 -29.88 -12.26 10.82
C ASN A 264 -29.30 -10.84 10.85
N LYS A 265 -29.28 -10.13 9.71
CA LYS A 265 -28.83 -8.74 9.64
C LYS A 265 -29.77 -7.78 10.36
N VAL A 266 -31.08 -7.92 10.18
CA VAL A 266 -32.10 -7.13 10.87
C VAL A 266 -31.94 -7.33 12.38
N ARG A 267 -31.81 -8.58 12.85
CA ARG A 267 -31.58 -8.87 14.26
C ARG A 267 -30.31 -8.20 14.80
N ALA A 268 -29.20 -8.24 14.06
CA ALA A 268 -27.96 -7.57 14.46
C ALA A 268 -28.14 -6.05 14.57
N LEU A 269 -28.83 -5.42 13.61
CA LEU A 269 -29.16 -3.99 13.64
C LEU A 269 -30.09 -3.66 14.82
N THR A 270 -31.15 -4.44 15.04
CA THR A 270 -32.05 -4.24 16.18
C THR A 270 -31.30 -4.35 17.50
N THR A 271 -30.36 -5.30 17.66
CA THR A 271 -29.55 -5.40 18.87
C THR A 271 -28.61 -4.22 19.06
N ALA A 272 -28.02 -3.70 17.97
CA ALA A 272 -27.18 -2.51 18.03
C ALA A 272 -28.00 -1.27 18.41
N LEU A 273 -29.22 -1.16 17.89
CA LEU A 273 -30.13 -0.03 18.16
C LEU A 273 -30.65 -0.07 19.60
N ILE A 274 -30.99 -1.24 20.14
CA ILE A 274 -31.34 -1.42 21.56
C ILE A 274 -30.15 -1.08 22.46
N LEU A 275 -28.91 -1.44 22.07
CA LEU A 275 -27.70 -1.08 22.81
C LEU A 275 -27.45 0.44 22.79
N LEU A 276 -27.69 1.11 21.65
CA LEU A 276 -27.60 2.57 21.53
C LEU A 276 -28.66 3.28 22.37
N GLN A 277 -29.89 2.76 22.42
CA GLN A 277 -30.94 3.32 23.27
C GLN A 277 -30.68 3.11 24.77
N LYS A 278 -29.99 2.03 25.14
CA LYS A 278 -29.61 1.73 26.53
C LYS A 278 -28.27 2.31 26.94
N ALA A 279 -27.47 2.83 26.01
CA ALA A 279 -26.26 3.56 26.37
C ALA A 279 -26.72 4.80 27.16
N PRO A 280 -26.40 4.89 28.47
CA PRO A 280 -26.73 6.09 29.22
C PRO A 280 -26.08 7.24 28.47
N SER A 281 -26.90 8.16 27.94
CA SER A 281 -26.39 9.42 27.45
C SER A 281 -25.53 9.95 28.59
N SER A 282 -24.21 10.00 28.37
CA SER A 282 -23.27 10.48 29.36
C SER A 282 -23.65 11.92 29.61
N ALA A 283 -24.52 12.12 30.59
CA ALA A 283 -24.87 13.41 31.12
C ALA A 283 -23.52 13.99 31.56
N ALA A 284 -23.06 14.98 30.81
CA ALA A 284 -22.13 15.94 31.35
C ALA A 284 -22.68 16.32 32.72
N PHE A 285 -21.82 16.24 33.72
CA PHE A 285 -22.10 16.53 35.11
C PHE A 285 -22.71 17.94 35.22
N VAL A 286 -24.04 18.04 35.16
CA VAL A 286 -24.80 19.23 35.52
C VAL A 286 -25.41 18.93 36.88
N THR A 287 -25.06 19.79 37.81
CA THR A 287 -25.50 19.89 39.19
C THR A 287 -27.04 19.85 39.32
N PRO A 288 -27.55 19.42 40.49
CA PRO A 288 -28.92 18.98 40.65
C PRO A 288 -29.90 20.16 40.73
N GLN A 289 -30.76 20.31 39.74
CA GLN A 289 -32.06 20.95 39.93
C GLN A 289 -33.14 20.13 39.20
N THR A 290 -33.95 19.46 40.01
CA THR A 290 -35.19 18.78 39.62
C THR A 290 -36.28 19.77 39.24
N PRO A 291 -36.98 19.55 38.12
CA PRO A 291 -38.43 19.75 38.09
C PRO A 291 -39.18 18.49 37.59
N PRO A 292 -40.51 18.45 37.78
CA PRO A 292 -41.26 17.23 38.11
C PRO A 292 -41.70 16.38 36.92
N THR A 293 -41.92 15.10 37.21
CA THR A 293 -42.48 14.07 36.33
C THR A 293 -44.00 14.16 36.23
N PHE A 294 -44.52 14.19 35.00
CA PHE A 294 -45.94 13.96 34.70
C PHE A 294 -46.19 12.47 34.43
N HIS A 295 -46.98 11.84 35.31
CA HIS A 295 -47.56 10.52 35.06
C HIS A 295 -48.84 10.67 34.23
N TYR A 296 -48.80 10.22 32.97
CA TYR A 296 -50.02 9.95 32.22
C TYR A 296 -50.41 8.49 32.42
N MET A 297 -51.43 8.28 33.27
CA MET A 297 -52.26 7.08 33.22
C MET A 297 -52.99 7.05 31.87
N GLN A 298 -52.95 5.92 31.18
CA GLN A 298 -53.93 5.62 30.14
C GLN A 298 -54.85 4.49 30.59
N PRO A 299 -56.15 4.60 30.28
CA PRO A 299 -57.18 3.72 30.80
C PRO A 299 -57.22 2.35 30.12
N ILE A 300 -57.71 1.41 30.91
CA ILE A 300 -58.10 0.05 30.57
C ILE A 300 -59.38 0.09 29.72
N SER A 301 -59.48 -0.89 28.82
CA SER A 301 -60.70 -1.51 28.27
C SER A 301 -61.09 -1.11 26.86
N THR A 302 -60.90 -2.05 25.92
CA THR A 302 -61.99 -2.49 25.04
C THR A 302 -61.72 -3.91 24.56
N THR A 303 -62.49 -4.84 25.11
CA THR A 303 -62.78 -6.15 24.55
C THR A 303 -63.41 -6.00 23.17
N GLN A 304 -62.76 -6.52 22.13
CA GLN A 304 -63.44 -6.90 20.90
C GLN A 304 -63.30 -8.41 20.70
N ASN A 305 -64.41 -9.08 20.99
CA ASN A 305 -64.71 -10.42 20.49
C ASN A 305 -64.81 -10.36 18.97
N TYR A 306 -63.85 -10.98 18.29
CA TYR A 306 -64.03 -11.49 16.94
C TYR A 306 -63.88 -13.01 17.00
N GLU A 307 -64.95 -13.67 17.45
CA GLU A 307 -65.19 -15.07 17.12
C GLU A 307 -66.02 -15.15 15.84
N SER A 308 -65.84 -16.26 15.13
CA SER A 308 -66.62 -16.73 13.98
C SER A 308 -66.33 -16.08 12.62
N LEU A 309 -65.35 -16.65 11.90
CA LEU A 309 -65.46 -17.03 10.48
C LEU A 309 -64.10 -17.49 9.96
N LEU A 310 -63.67 -18.68 10.38
CA LEU A 310 -62.70 -19.49 9.64
C LEU A 310 -62.76 -20.91 10.22
N SER A 311 -63.72 -21.68 9.72
CA SER A 311 -63.64 -23.13 9.76
C SER A 311 -62.95 -23.60 8.48
N PRO A 312 -61.67 -23.99 8.51
CA PRO A 312 -61.18 -24.90 7.50
C PRO A 312 -61.33 -26.32 8.04
N GLN A 313 -62.17 -27.12 7.37
CA GLN A 313 -61.94 -28.55 7.30
C GLN A 313 -60.59 -28.76 6.57
N LEU A 314 -59.50 -28.60 7.31
CA LEU A 314 -58.17 -28.99 6.91
C LEU A 314 -57.87 -30.30 7.61
N ASN A 315 -57.78 -31.37 6.82
CA ASN A 315 -57.21 -32.67 7.18
C ASN A 315 -56.10 -32.46 8.22
N GLN A 316 -56.17 -33.09 9.38
CA GLN A 316 -55.33 -32.80 10.55
C GLN A 316 -53.83 -33.14 10.38
N TRP A 317 -53.43 -33.72 9.24
CA TRP A 317 -52.06 -34.19 9.02
C TRP A 317 -51.01 -33.08 8.73
N PRO A 318 -51.28 -32.04 7.93
CA PRO A 318 -50.28 -31.00 7.61
C PRO A 318 -49.94 -30.12 8.81
N SER A 319 -50.90 -29.86 9.72
CA SER A 319 -50.66 -29.04 10.91
C SER A 319 -49.75 -29.74 11.92
N ILE A 320 -49.89 -31.07 12.06
CA ILE A 320 -49.02 -31.88 12.92
C ILE A 320 -47.59 -31.93 12.36
N VAL A 321 -47.42 -32.09 11.04
CA VAL A 321 -46.10 -32.08 10.40
C VAL A 321 -45.43 -30.70 10.52
N LEU A 322 -46.19 -29.62 10.33
CA LEU A 322 -45.68 -28.25 10.49
C LEU A 322 -45.30 -27.96 11.96
N ALA A 323 -46.09 -28.45 12.93
CA ALA A 323 -45.77 -28.35 14.36
C ALA A 323 -44.50 -29.14 14.71
N ALA A 324 -44.30 -30.33 14.16
CA ALA A 324 -43.08 -31.11 14.38
C ALA A 324 -41.82 -30.39 13.82
N ILE A 325 -41.90 -29.85 12.60
CA ILE A 325 -40.80 -29.11 11.98
C ILE A 325 -40.47 -27.83 12.75
N THR A 326 -41.47 -27.12 13.27
CA THR A 326 -41.26 -25.91 14.07
C THR A 326 -40.61 -26.22 15.42
N ILE A 327 -40.99 -27.32 16.09
CA ILE A 327 -40.34 -27.76 17.34
C ILE A 327 -38.89 -28.17 17.09
N ILE A 328 -38.61 -28.96 16.04
CA ILE A 328 -37.24 -29.38 15.70
C ILE A 328 -36.37 -28.17 15.37
N SER A 329 -36.88 -27.20 14.61
CA SER A 329 -36.14 -25.98 14.30
C SER A 329 -35.92 -25.13 15.55
N PHE A 330 -36.90 -25.02 16.46
CA PHE A 330 -36.76 -24.29 17.72
C PHE A 330 -35.73 -24.93 18.66
N VAL A 331 -35.73 -26.25 18.81
CA VAL A 331 -34.72 -26.99 19.59
C VAL A 331 -33.34 -26.85 18.94
N GLY A 332 -33.25 -26.91 17.62
CA GLY A 332 -32.01 -26.64 16.88
C GLY A 332 -31.46 -25.24 17.13
N VAL A 333 -32.33 -24.22 17.14
CA VAL A 333 -31.96 -22.83 17.46
C VAL A 333 -31.53 -22.69 18.92
N LEU A 334 -32.25 -23.30 19.88
CA LEU A 334 -31.88 -23.29 21.30
C LEU A 334 -30.53 -23.97 21.54
N HIS A 335 -30.30 -25.13 20.93
CA HIS A 335 -29.02 -25.82 21.03
C HIS A 335 -27.89 -25.00 20.39
N TYR A 336 -28.14 -24.38 19.24
CA TYR A 336 -27.20 -23.48 18.59
C TYR A 336 -26.88 -22.26 19.46
N VAL A 337 -27.89 -21.61 20.04
CA VAL A 337 -27.73 -20.45 20.95
C VAL A 337 -26.99 -20.87 22.22
N TYR A 338 -27.35 -21.98 22.85
CA TYR A 338 -26.67 -22.52 24.04
C TYR A 338 -25.20 -22.77 23.76
N LYS A 339 -24.90 -23.50 22.67
CA LYS A 339 -23.51 -23.73 22.24
C LYS A 339 -22.78 -22.41 21.96
N GLN A 340 -23.45 -21.44 21.36
CA GLN A 340 -22.87 -20.15 21.04
C GLN A 340 -22.63 -19.28 22.29
N VAL A 341 -23.45 -19.38 23.34
CA VAL A 341 -23.27 -18.64 24.60
C VAL A 341 -22.17 -19.28 25.46
N CYS A 342 -22.17 -20.61 25.61
CA CYS A 342 -21.16 -21.30 26.42
C CYS A 342 -19.75 -21.27 25.81
N THR A 343 -19.61 -21.08 24.49
CA THR A 343 -18.31 -20.99 23.81
C THR A 343 -17.74 -19.58 23.72
N ARG A 344 -18.37 -18.56 24.32
CA ARG A 344 -17.98 -17.14 24.13
C ARG A 344 -16.91 -16.60 25.08
N HIS A 345 -16.52 -17.32 26.13
CA HIS A 345 -15.49 -16.85 27.06
C HIS A 345 -14.11 -17.37 26.67
N HIS A 346 -13.63 -16.97 25.49
CA HIS A 346 -12.27 -17.28 25.05
C HIS A 346 -11.49 -16.00 24.80
N THR A 347 -10.42 -15.79 25.56
CA THR A 347 -9.46 -14.73 25.26
C THR A 347 -8.55 -15.23 24.15
N LYS A 348 -8.44 -14.47 23.06
CA LYS A 348 -7.56 -14.83 21.94
C LYS A 348 -6.41 -13.85 21.89
N ILE A 349 -5.19 -14.36 21.98
CA ILE A 349 -4.00 -13.59 21.65
C ILE A 349 -3.86 -13.65 20.13
N ILE A 350 -3.84 -12.49 19.48
CA ILE A 350 -3.73 -12.37 18.02
C ILE A 350 -2.41 -11.71 17.64
N LEU A 351 -1.77 -12.21 16.58
CA LEU A 351 -0.65 -11.59 15.91
C LEU A 351 -1.20 -10.82 14.70
N GLU A 352 -1.04 -9.51 14.71
CA GLU A 352 -1.38 -8.67 13.56
C GLU A 352 -0.13 -8.45 12.70
N ILE A 353 -0.22 -8.81 11.43
CA ILE A 353 0.79 -8.53 10.41
C ILE A 353 0.17 -7.53 9.43
N SER A 354 0.75 -6.35 9.30
CA SER A 354 0.26 -5.30 8.41
C SER A 354 1.35 -4.81 7.46
N ASN A 355 0.97 -4.49 6.23
CA ASN A 355 1.83 -3.81 5.26
C ASN A 355 1.41 -2.34 5.01
N GLY A 356 0.53 -1.80 5.86
CA GLY A 356 -0.05 -0.46 5.72
C GLY A 356 -1.34 -0.40 4.88
N LEU A 357 -1.54 -1.31 3.92
CA LEU A 357 -2.76 -1.39 3.10
C LEU A 357 -3.70 -2.52 3.55
N ILE A 358 -3.13 -3.63 4.01
CA ILE A 358 -3.85 -4.83 4.42
C ILE A 358 -3.33 -5.24 5.80
N CYS A 359 -4.25 -5.44 6.74
CA CYS A 359 -3.98 -6.02 8.05
C CYS A 359 -4.46 -7.47 8.08
N LEU A 360 -3.58 -8.39 8.47
CA LEU A 360 -3.87 -9.81 8.64
C LEU A 360 -3.73 -10.18 10.11
N THR A 361 -4.82 -10.60 10.74
CA THR A 361 -4.82 -11.05 12.13
C THR A 361 -4.79 -12.57 12.21
N ILE A 362 -3.85 -13.11 12.97
CA ILE A 362 -3.60 -14.55 13.08
C ILE A 362 -3.73 -14.93 14.56
N PRO A 363 -4.69 -15.78 14.95
CA PRO A 363 -4.82 -16.20 16.34
C PRO A 363 -3.60 -17.05 16.75
N VAL A 364 -2.93 -16.62 17.82
CA VAL A 364 -1.71 -17.23 18.35
C VAL A 364 -2.03 -18.25 19.43
N VAL A 365 -2.84 -17.86 20.42
CA VAL A 365 -3.31 -18.74 21.50
C VAL A 365 -4.78 -18.45 21.79
N ASN A 366 -5.56 -19.51 21.97
CA ASN A 366 -6.90 -19.42 22.54
C ASN A 366 -6.81 -19.80 24.02
N LEU A 367 -7.15 -18.85 24.89
CA LEU A 367 -7.17 -19.01 26.34
C LEU A 367 -8.61 -19.24 26.80
N PRO A 368 -8.88 -20.20 27.70
CA PRO A 368 -10.24 -20.60 28.09
C PRO A 368 -10.95 -19.63 29.04
N LEU A 369 -10.25 -18.59 29.53
CA LEU A 369 -10.75 -17.68 30.55
C LEU A 369 -10.72 -16.22 30.08
N CYS A 370 -11.27 -15.32 30.88
CA CYS A 370 -11.36 -13.88 30.57
C CYS A 370 -9.98 -13.21 30.61
N PRO A 371 -9.78 -12.06 29.93
CA PRO A 371 -8.47 -11.40 29.86
C PRO A 371 -7.92 -10.99 31.24
N SER A 372 -8.80 -10.69 32.20
CA SER A 372 -8.43 -10.33 33.58
C SER A 372 -7.73 -11.46 34.34
N ASP A 373 -7.90 -12.70 33.87
CA ASP A 373 -7.44 -13.89 34.57
C ASP A 373 -6.05 -14.32 34.08
N TRP A 374 -5.45 -13.52 33.20
CA TRP A 374 -4.14 -13.75 32.60
C TRP A 374 -3.22 -12.55 32.82
N ASP A 375 -2.02 -12.84 33.31
CA ASP A 375 -0.90 -11.93 33.31
C ASP A 375 -0.02 -12.26 32.08
N ILE A 376 0.07 -11.31 31.14
CA ILE A 376 0.70 -11.49 29.84
C ILE A 376 1.91 -10.56 29.74
N ALA A 377 3.11 -11.12 29.82
CA ALA A 377 4.35 -10.38 29.59
C ALA A 377 4.66 -10.31 28.09
N THR A 378 4.98 -9.12 27.58
CA THR A 378 5.32 -8.90 26.17
C THR A 378 6.62 -9.61 25.77
N PRO A 379 6.70 -10.20 24.56
CA PRO A 379 7.93 -10.81 24.09
C PRO A 379 9.02 -9.76 23.86
N ASN A 380 10.27 -10.11 24.16
CA ASN A 380 11.44 -9.25 23.94
C ASN A 380 11.80 -9.18 22.45
N SER A 381 11.63 -10.29 21.72
CA SER A 381 11.90 -10.35 20.29
C SER A 381 11.14 -11.48 19.60
N ILE A 382 10.84 -11.27 18.32
CA ILE A 382 10.29 -12.29 17.41
C ILE A 382 11.42 -12.64 16.43
N THR A 383 12.10 -13.77 16.67
CA THR A 383 13.34 -14.09 15.94
C THR A 383 13.10 -14.97 14.72
N ASN A 384 12.05 -15.80 14.72
CA ASN A 384 11.83 -16.79 13.67
C ASN A 384 10.35 -16.90 13.30
N MET A 385 10.03 -16.48 12.07
CA MET A 385 8.70 -16.64 11.49
C MET A 385 8.81 -17.54 10.25
N ARG A 386 8.32 -18.78 10.34
CA ARG A 386 8.43 -19.77 9.26
C ARG A 386 7.07 -20.34 8.90
N ILE A 387 6.72 -20.30 7.63
CA ILE A 387 5.55 -21.01 7.10
C ILE A 387 6.01 -22.41 6.67
N SER A 388 5.37 -23.45 7.19
CA SER A 388 5.64 -24.86 6.85
C SER A 388 4.37 -25.53 6.29
N GLY A 389 4.51 -26.64 5.56
CA GLY A 389 3.39 -27.43 5.04
C GLY A 389 2.91 -27.03 3.63
N THR A 390 2.74 -28.01 2.75
CA THR A 390 2.32 -27.82 1.35
C THR A 390 0.80 -27.70 1.20
N PHE A 391 0.04 -28.60 1.85
CA PHE A 391 -1.42 -28.67 1.78
C PHE A 391 -2.11 -28.02 2.99
N TYR A 392 -1.50 -28.15 4.18
CA TYR A 392 -1.92 -27.49 5.42
C TYR A 392 -0.80 -26.59 5.88
N THR A 393 -0.84 -25.35 5.41
CA THR A 393 0.17 -24.35 5.78
C THR A 393 0.01 -24.04 7.28
N LYS A 394 1.12 -24.05 8.01
CA LYS A 394 1.21 -23.70 9.43
C LYS A 394 2.22 -22.57 9.58
N LEU A 395 1.88 -21.55 10.35
CA LEU A 395 2.80 -20.47 10.69
C LEU A 395 3.47 -20.80 12.02
N HIS A 396 4.78 -21.02 12.01
CA HIS A 396 5.58 -21.13 13.22
C HIS A 396 6.13 -19.75 13.56
N VAL A 397 5.82 -19.25 14.75
CA VAL A 397 6.37 -18.00 15.27
C VAL A 397 7.09 -18.30 16.57
N GLU A 398 8.39 -18.07 16.60
CA GLU A 398 9.21 -18.17 17.81
C GLU A 398 9.30 -16.79 18.46
N MET A 399 8.67 -16.66 19.63
CA MET A 399 8.65 -15.43 20.41
C MET A 399 9.44 -15.67 21.70
N SER A 400 10.54 -14.95 21.89
CA SER A 400 11.34 -15.05 23.11
C SER A 400 10.79 -14.10 24.18
N GLY A 401 10.66 -14.59 25.41
CA GLY A 401 10.18 -13.79 26.55
C GLY A 401 8.66 -13.64 26.69
N LEU A 402 7.84 -14.21 25.80
CA LEU A 402 6.38 -14.24 25.99
C LEU A 402 6.04 -15.16 27.16
N SER A 403 5.45 -14.61 28.22
CA SER A 403 4.97 -15.37 29.38
C SER A 403 3.48 -15.13 29.56
N ILE A 404 2.70 -16.21 29.59
CA ILE A 404 1.26 -16.16 29.85
C ILE A 404 1.02 -16.96 31.13
N VAL A 405 0.68 -16.27 32.21
CA VAL A 405 0.47 -16.85 33.54
C VAL A 405 -0.99 -16.63 33.94
N ASN A 406 -1.66 -17.69 34.36
CA ASN A 406 -2.98 -17.53 34.95
C ASN A 406 -2.87 -16.84 36.32
N VAL A 407 -3.60 -15.75 36.52
CA VAL A 407 -3.52 -14.93 37.74
C VAL A 407 -3.89 -15.73 38.98
N HIS A 408 -4.89 -16.60 38.87
CA HIS A 408 -5.45 -17.37 39.98
C HIS A 408 -4.70 -18.67 40.24
N THR A 409 -4.42 -19.46 39.20
CA THR A 409 -3.78 -20.78 39.37
C THR A 409 -2.26 -20.71 39.39
N LYS A 410 -1.67 -19.55 39.04
CA LYS A 410 -0.22 -19.35 38.83
C LYS A 410 0.40 -20.31 37.82
N GLN A 411 -0.41 -21.03 37.05
CA GLN A 411 0.08 -21.91 35.99
C GLN A 411 0.55 -21.06 34.80
N GLN A 412 1.81 -21.24 34.44
CA GLN A 412 2.39 -20.67 33.23
C GLN A 412 2.17 -21.62 32.06
N ILE A 413 1.65 -21.11 30.95
CA ILE A 413 1.54 -21.88 29.71
C ILE A 413 2.94 -21.93 29.07
N LYS A 414 3.75 -22.92 29.45
CA LYS A 414 5.16 -23.07 29.03
C LYS A 414 5.36 -23.62 27.60
N ASN A 415 4.32 -23.69 26.78
CA ASN A 415 4.43 -24.35 25.49
C ASN A 415 5.02 -23.45 24.42
N LYS A 416 5.96 -23.98 23.64
CA LYS A 416 6.25 -23.50 22.28
C LYS A 416 4.91 -23.34 21.57
N ILE A 417 4.52 -22.10 21.30
CA ILE A 417 3.25 -21.80 20.67
C ILE A 417 3.36 -22.18 19.19
N ASN A 418 3.08 -23.45 18.91
CA ASN A 418 2.95 -23.94 17.54
C ASN A 418 1.56 -23.57 17.04
N THR A 419 1.47 -22.41 16.41
CA THR A 419 0.24 -21.94 15.76
C THR A 419 -0.05 -22.71 14.48
N ALA A 420 -0.79 -23.80 14.62
CA ALA A 420 -1.46 -24.43 13.49
C ALA A 420 -2.71 -23.60 13.11
N SER A 421 -2.50 -22.39 12.57
CA SER A 421 -3.59 -21.67 11.89
C SER A 421 -3.71 -22.19 10.47
N ASN A 422 -4.93 -22.22 9.94
CA ASN A 422 -5.23 -22.68 8.57
C ASN A 422 -4.70 -21.63 7.57
N ALA A 423 -3.39 -21.62 7.34
CA ALA A 423 -2.66 -20.53 6.70
C ALA A 423 -2.85 -20.45 5.16
N LYS A 424 -3.89 -21.11 4.63
CA LYS A 424 -4.29 -21.04 3.22
C LYS A 424 -4.49 -19.57 2.78
N TYR A 425 -5.07 -18.76 3.66
CA TYR A 425 -5.25 -17.32 3.46
C TYR A 425 -3.94 -16.53 3.55
N ILE A 426 -3.01 -16.90 4.45
CA ILE A 426 -1.69 -16.25 4.55
C ILE A 426 -0.92 -16.44 3.24
N ARG A 427 -0.88 -17.66 2.71
CA ARG A 427 -0.22 -17.95 1.43
C ARG A 427 -0.88 -17.19 0.28
N MET A 428 -2.21 -17.11 0.25
CA MET A 428 -2.96 -16.31 -0.71
C MET A 428 -2.61 -14.82 -0.60
N CYS A 429 -2.64 -14.21 0.58
CA CYS A 429 -2.29 -12.79 0.78
C CYS A 429 -0.84 -12.48 0.39
N ILE A 430 0.10 -13.36 0.73
CA ILE A 430 1.50 -13.22 0.30
C ILE A 430 1.62 -13.34 -1.21
N LEU A 431 0.97 -14.35 -1.83
CA LEU A 431 0.99 -14.50 -3.29
C LEU A 431 0.27 -13.35 -4.01
N TYR A 432 -0.79 -12.80 -3.43
CA TYR A 432 -1.55 -11.69 -4.01
C TYR A 432 -0.76 -10.38 -3.94
N THR A 433 -0.08 -10.11 -2.83
CA THR A 433 0.83 -8.97 -2.70
C THR A 433 2.04 -9.11 -3.64
N MET A 434 2.55 -10.33 -3.86
CA MET A 434 3.61 -10.58 -4.84
C MET A 434 3.14 -10.44 -6.29
N LYS A 435 1.96 -10.97 -6.65
CA LYS A 435 1.40 -10.88 -8.02
C LYS A 435 0.91 -9.48 -8.37
N ALA A 436 0.30 -8.75 -7.44
CA ALA A 436 -0.13 -7.37 -7.66
C ALA A 436 1.08 -6.48 -8.02
N LYS A 437 2.24 -6.70 -7.39
CA LYS A 437 3.49 -6.02 -7.74
C LYS A 437 3.96 -6.34 -9.17
N SER A 438 3.73 -7.57 -9.65
CA SER A 438 4.10 -8.01 -11.02
C SER A 438 3.09 -7.62 -12.11
N TYR A 439 1.82 -7.42 -11.76
CA TYR A 439 0.78 -7.04 -12.74
C TYR A 439 0.75 -5.53 -12.98
N TYR A 440 0.98 -4.74 -11.93
CA TYR A 440 1.12 -3.28 -12.07
C TYR A 440 2.40 -2.86 -12.82
N SER A 441 3.48 -3.64 -12.72
CA SER A 441 4.69 -3.38 -13.53
C SER A 441 4.47 -3.61 -15.03
N HIS A 442 3.51 -4.45 -15.41
CA HIS A 442 3.19 -4.70 -16.83
C HIS A 442 2.18 -3.71 -17.41
N ILE A 443 1.20 -3.24 -16.64
CA ILE A 443 0.19 -2.28 -17.13
C ILE A 443 0.75 -0.86 -17.26
N SER A 444 1.74 -0.49 -16.43
CA SER A 444 2.39 0.83 -16.55
C SER A 444 3.30 0.95 -17.78
N ALA A 445 3.67 -0.15 -18.44
CA ALA A 445 4.58 -0.14 -19.59
C ALA A 445 3.87 0.10 -20.94
N ASN A 446 2.54 0.03 -21.00
CA ASN A 446 1.81 -0.06 -22.28
C ASN A 446 0.69 0.97 -22.50
N LYS A 447 0.66 2.09 -21.75
CA LYS A 447 -0.26 3.20 -22.09
C LYS A 447 0.43 4.21 -23.01
N PRO A 448 -0.02 4.39 -24.26
CA PRO A 448 0.40 5.52 -25.08
C PRO A 448 -0.08 6.83 -24.45
N LYS A 449 0.83 7.80 -24.32
CA LYS A 449 0.56 9.15 -23.82
C LYS A 449 -0.48 9.83 -24.73
N ARG A 450 -1.74 9.87 -24.28
CA ARG A 450 -2.75 10.79 -24.84
C ARG A 450 -2.61 12.12 -24.12
N THR A 451 -2.14 13.12 -24.86
CA THR A 451 -2.15 14.53 -24.47
C THR A 451 -3.60 15.00 -24.32
N ILE A 452 -3.99 15.38 -23.11
CA ILE A 452 -5.23 16.11 -22.84
C ILE A 452 -4.82 17.56 -22.56
N PRO A 453 -5.38 18.57 -23.25
CA PRO A 453 -5.09 19.97 -22.97
C PRO A 453 -5.78 20.39 -21.67
N SER A 454 -5.06 21.14 -20.85
CA SER A 454 -5.52 21.72 -19.60
C SER A 454 -6.54 22.84 -19.86
N LEU A 455 -7.76 22.67 -19.34
CA LEU A 455 -8.77 23.71 -19.27
C LEU A 455 -8.57 24.45 -17.93
N HIS A 456 -8.15 25.71 -18.00
CA HIS A 456 -8.16 26.63 -16.87
C HIS A 456 -9.60 27.08 -16.63
N ILE A 457 -10.06 26.97 -15.38
CA ILE A 457 -11.17 27.78 -14.87
C ILE A 457 -10.67 28.44 -13.58
N THR A 458 -10.87 29.75 -13.52
CA THR A 458 -10.57 30.69 -12.43
C THR A 458 -11.23 30.33 -11.12
#